data_AF-A0A9X3D3P9-F1
#
_entry.id   AF-A0A9X3D3P9-F1
#
_cell.length_a   1.000
_cell.length_b   1.000
_cell.length_c   1.000
_cell.angle_alpha   90.00
_cell.angle_beta   90.00
_cell.angle_gamma   90.00
#
_symmetry.space_group_name_H-M   'P 1'
#
loop_
_entity.id
_entity.type
_entity.pdbx_description
1 polymer ?
#
loop_
_entity_poly.entity_id
_entity_poly.type
_entity_poly.pdbx_seq_one_letter_code
_entity_poly.pdbx_strand_id
1 'polypeptide(L)'
;MALTVIGTSLGAGIAAAEPAVPTEDLPVAGAPMTVGEGEYSYLATHEVTSRASSMQVSEAIAALPVPQQYRPANLGLAAQFDIALTSALASPGGCVQVVVDPRARSGSLFNYGFFPVAGEYCS
;
A
#
# COMPACT_ATOMS: atom_id res chain seq x y z
N MET A 1 51.76 -1.72 30.92
CA MET A 1 50.50 -2.38 30.52
C MET A 1 49.39 -1.36 30.64
N ALA A 2 48.91 -0.85 29.51
CA ALA A 2 47.75 0.04 29.46
C ALA A 2 46.82 -0.54 28.38
N LEU A 3 45.60 -0.90 28.79
CA LEU A 3 44.59 -1.58 27.98
C LEU A 3 43.70 -0.50 27.36
N THR A 4 43.83 -0.25 26.06
CA THR A 4 42.96 0.69 25.33
C THR A 4 41.68 -0.03 24.91
N VAL A 5 40.56 0.31 25.54
CA VAL A 5 39.23 -0.17 25.13
C VAL A 5 38.78 0.68 23.94
N ILE A 6 38.69 0.06 22.77
CA ILE A 6 38.09 0.64 21.55
C ILE A 6 36.58 0.54 21.72
N GLY A 7 35.93 1.66 22.08
CA GLY A 7 34.48 1.77 22.08
C GLY A 7 33.97 1.95 20.66
N THR A 8 33.54 0.87 20.02
CA THR A 8 32.77 0.92 18.77
C THR A 8 31.35 1.42 19.08
N SER A 9 31.09 2.70 18.84
CA SER A 9 29.72 3.22 18.77
C SER A 9 29.03 2.65 17.53
N LEU A 10 28.24 1.59 17.73
CA LEU A 10 27.21 1.14 16.78
C LEU A 10 26.09 2.19 16.75
N GLY A 11 26.33 3.28 16.04
CA GLY A 11 25.28 4.16 15.56
C GLY A 11 24.58 3.47 14.39
N ALA A 12 23.71 2.51 14.70
CA ALA A 12 22.73 2.01 13.75
C ALA A 12 21.72 3.13 13.50
N GLY A 13 22.05 4.02 12.58
CA GLY A 13 21.09 4.92 11.97
C GLY A 13 20.08 4.05 11.25
N ILE A 14 18.92 3.85 11.86
CA ILE A 14 17.70 3.52 11.13
C ILE A 14 17.45 4.68 10.17
N ALA A 15 17.99 4.57 8.96
CA ALA A 15 17.51 5.36 7.85
C ALA A 15 16.05 4.97 7.68
N ALA A 16 15.14 5.77 8.23
CA ALA A 16 13.75 5.73 7.86
C ALA A 16 13.74 5.84 6.34
N ALA A 17 13.27 4.80 5.65
CA ALA A 17 13.09 4.85 4.22
C ALA A 17 12.22 6.07 3.93
N GLU A 18 12.74 7.02 3.16
CA GLU A 18 11.96 8.15 2.68
C GLU A 18 10.72 7.60 1.96
N PRO A 19 9.52 8.17 2.17
CA PRO A 19 8.33 7.73 1.46
C PRO A 19 8.60 7.73 -0.04
N ALA A 20 8.24 6.64 -0.72
CA ALA A 20 8.52 6.48 -2.15
C ALA A 20 7.82 7.53 -3.05
N VAL A 21 6.88 8.30 -2.49
CA VAL A 21 6.12 9.37 -3.15
C VAL A 21 5.96 10.54 -2.16
N PRO A 22 6.27 11.79 -2.55
CA PRO A 22 5.96 12.97 -1.73
C PRO A 22 4.47 13.02 -1.39
N THR A 23 4.12 13.41 -0.16
CA THR A 23 2.72 13.45 0.31
C THR A 23 1.83 14.35 -0.56
N GLU A 24 2.41 15.37 -1.19
CA GLU A 24 1.73 16.34 -2.07
C GLU A 24 1.26 15.72 -3.40
N ASP A 25 1.92 14.64 -3.82
CA ASP A 25 1.63 13.92 -5.07
C ASP A 25 0.68 12.73 -4.85
N LEU A 26 0.26 12.49 -3.61
CA LEU A 26 -0.67 11.42 -3.30
C LEU A 26 -2.08 11.75 -3.82
N PRO A 27 -2.80 10.77 -4.38
CA PRO A 27 -4.18 10.97 -4.79
C PRO A 27 -5.04 11.38 -3.59
N VAL A 28 -5.88 12.40 -3.77
CA VAL A 28 -6.79 12.84 -2.71
C VAL A 28 -7.93 11.83 -2.57
N ALA A 29 -8.25 11.43 -1.34
CA ALA A 29 -9.37 10.55 -1.04
C ALA A 29 -10.70 11.22 -1.46
N GLY A 30 -11.55 10.47 -2.16
CA GLY A 30 -12.80 11.00 -2.72
C GLY A 30 -13.96 10.01 -2.62
N ALA A 31 -14.99 10.21 -3.45
CA ALA A 31 -16.06 9.23 -3.60
C ALA A 31 -15.53 7.89 -4.14
N PRO A 32 -16.15 6.75 -3.80
CA PRO A 32 -15.81 5.47 -4.40
C PRO A 32 -15.88 5.52 -5.93
N MET A 33 -14.93 4.85 -6.58
CA MET A 33 -14.92 4.66 -8.03
C MET A 33 -16.14 3.85 -8.47
N THR A 34 -16.79 4.31 -9.53
CA THR A 34 -17.81 3.53 -10.23
C THR A 34 -17.14 2.38 -10.97
N VAL A 35 -17.74 1.18 -10.93
CA VAL A 35 -17.23 0.00 -11.63
C VAL A 35 -18.03 -0.29 -12.90
N GLY A 36 -17.32 -0.79 -13.92
CA GLY A 36 -17.89 -1.19 -15.20
C GLY A 36 -18.59 -2.56 -15.16
N GLU A 37 -19.19 -2.93 -16.28
CA GLU A 37 -19.88 -4.22 -16.41
C GLU A 37 -18.89 -5.41 -16.30
N GLY A 38 -19.06 -6.22 -15.26
CA GLY A 38 -18.25 -7.41 -15.00
C GLY A 38 -17.05 -7.17 -14.09
N GLU A 39 -16.85 -5.95 -13.60
CA GLU A 39 -15.92 -5.64 -12.52
C GLU A 39 -16.58 -5.83 -11.15
N TYR A 40 -15.77 -6.17 -10.15
CA TYR A 40 -16.22 -6.31 -8.77
C TYR A 40 -15.60 -5.23 -7.90
N SER A 41 -16.41 -4.54 -7.09
CA SER A 41 -15.95 -3.55 -6.12
C SER A 41 -16.14 -4.03 -4.70
N TYR A 42 -15.12 -3.85 -3.86
CA TYR A 42 -15.16 -4.07 -2.42
C TYR A 42 -14.71 -2.81 -1.71
N LEU A 43 -15.52 -2.34 -0.77
CA LEU A 43 -15.17 -1.19 0.07
C LEU A 43 -14.81 -1.70 1.46
N ALA A 44 -13.58 -1.44 1.91
CA ALA A 44 -13.17 -1.76 3.27
C ALA A 44 -13.81 -0.79 4.27
N THR A 45 -13.91 -1.20 5.53
CA THR A 45 -14.19 -0.27 6.63
C THR A 45 -12.94 0.51 7.00
N HIS A 46 -13.10 1.64 7.69
CA HIS A 46 -11.95 2.40 8.21
C HIS A 46 -11.04 1.55 9.11
N GLU A 47 -11.64 0.69 9.95
CA GLU A 47 -10.90 -0.19 10.86
C GLU A 47 -10.01 -1.18 10.10
N VAL A 48 -10.54 -1.78 9.02
CA VAL A 48 -9.78 -2.72 8.17
C VAL A 48 -8.64 -1.99 7.46
N THR A 49 -8.90 -0.80 6.93
CA THR A 49 -7.86 0.04 6.29
C THR A 49 -6.75 0.40 7.28
N SER A 50 -7.10 0.87 8.47
CA SER A 50 -6.14 1.23 9.53
C SER A 50 -5.32 0.02 9.98
N ARG A 51 -5.97 -1.14 10.11
CA ARG A 51 -5.29 -2.39 10.44
C ARG A 51 -4.34 -2.86 9.35
N ALA A 52 -4.71 -2.72 8.08
CA ALA A 52 -3.84 -3.07 6.97
C ALA A 52 -2.57 -2.22 6.94
N SER A 53 -2.69 -0.91 7.23
CA SER A 53 -1.53 -0.03 7.38
C SER A 53 -0.66 -0.41 8.59
N SER A 54 -1.25 -0.66 9.76
CA SER A 54 -0.48 -1.03 10.96
C SER A 54 0.23 -2.38 10.84
N MET A 55 -0.33 -3.28 10.04
CA MET A 55 0.27 -4.58 9.72
C MET A 55 1.28 -4.52 8.57
N GLN A 56 1.54 -3.35 7.97
CA GLN A 56 2.49 -3.20 6.86
C GLN A 56 2.18 -4.16 5.71
N VAL A 57 0.90 -4.21 5.31
CA VAL A 57 0.43 -5.18 4.31
C VAL A 57 1.06 -4.91 2.93
N SER A 58 1.35 -3.67 2.57
CA SER A 58 2.07 -3.33 1.33
C SER A 58 3.47 -3.95 1.32
N GLU A 59 4.21 -3.86 2.42
CA GLU A 59 5.52 -4.50 2.58
C GLU A 59 5.40 -6.03 2.57
N ALA A 60 4.37 -6.58 3.21
CA ALA A 60 4.09 -8.01 3.18
C ALA A 60 3.83 -8.51 1.75
N ILE A 61 3.08 -7.75 0.93
CA ILE A 61 2.87 -8.04 -0.50
C ILE A 61 4.22 -8.00 -1.21
N ALA A 62 5.02 -6.94 -1.03
CA ALA A 62 6.32 -6.80 -1.68
C ALA A 62 7.29 -7.96 -1.35
N ALA A 63 7.18 -8.53 -0.16
CA ALA A 63 8.01 -9.63 0.32
C ALA A 63 7.55 -11.03 -0.12
N LEU A 64 6.40 -11.16 -0.79
CA LEU A 64 5.90 -12.46 -1.23
C LEU A 64 6.90 -13.17 -2.16
N PRO A 65 7.13 -14.49 -1.97
CA PRO A 65 8.00 -15.25 -2.84
C PRO A 65 7.31 -15.49 -4.19
N VAL A 66 7.53 -14.58 -5.14
CA VAL A 66 7.03 -14.69 -6.52
C VAL A 66 8.14 -15.09 -7.49
N PRO A 67 7.83 -15.81 -8.58
CA PRO A 67 8.78 -16.03 -9.67
C PRO A 67 9.37 -14.71 -10.18
N GLN A 68 10.65 -14.72 -10.57
CA GLN A 68 11.40 -13.51 -10.90
C GLN A 68 10.73 -12.68 -12.01
N GLN A 69 10.07 -13.32 -12.97
CA GLN A 69 9.33 -12.65 -14.04
C GLN A 69 8.11 -11.85 -13.56
N TYR A 70 7.56 -12.15 -12.38
CA TYR A 70 6.42 -11.45 -11.79
C TYR A 70 6.81 -10.45 -10.71
N ARG A 71 8.08 -10.42 -10.30
CA ARG A 71 8.56 -9.52 -9.26
C ARG A 71 8.24 -8.05 -9.52
N PRO A 72 8.39 -7.50 -10.73
CA PRO A 72 8.00 -6.10 -10.99
C PRO A 72 6.50 -5.85 -10.80
N ALA A 73 5.64 -6.80 -11.21
CA ALA A 73 4.20 -6.68 -11.02
C ALA A 73 3.81 -6.75 -9.54
N ASN A 74 4.47 -7.61 -8.75
CA ASN A 74 4.25 -7.72 -7.30
C ASN A 74 4.67 -6.44 -6.56
N LEU A 75 5.83 -5.86 -6.92
CA LEU A 75 6.27 -4.58 -6.37
C LEU A 75 5.34 -3.43 -6.77
N GLY A 76 4.84 -3.43 -8.01
CA GLY A 76 3.84 -2.47 -8.47
C GLY A 76 2.53 -2.57 -7.69
N LEU A 77 2.04 -3.79 -7.43
CA LEU A 77 0.85 -4.02 -6.61
C LEU A 77 1.03 -3.49 -5.19
N ALA A 78 2.17 -3.82 -4.56
CA ALA A 78 2.52 -3.33 -3.22
C ALA A 78 2.53 -1.80 -3.16
N ALA A 79 3.19 -1.15 -4.11
CA ALA A 79 3.28 0.32 -4.17
C ALA A 79 1.91 0.98 -4.40
N GLN A 80 1.08 0.44 -5.31
CA GLN A 80 -0.26 0.96 -5.54
C GLN A 80 -1.15 0.84 -4.30
N PHE A 81 -1.05 -0.29 -3.60
CA PHE A 81 -1.79 -0.50 -2.36
C PHE A 81 -1.32 0.45 -1.25
N ASP A 82 -0.01 0.65 -1.12
CA ASP A 82 0.59 1.57 -0.16
C ASP A 82 0.15 3.03 -0.36
N ILE A 83 0.16 3.47 -1.62
CA ILE A 83 -0.33 4.79 -2.03
C ILE A 83 -1.81 4.94 -1.63
N ALA A 84 -2.66 3.94 -1.94
CA ALA A 84 -4.08 3.99 -1.61
C ALA A 84 -4.33 3.99 -0.10
N LEU A 85 -3.60 3.18 0.68
CA LEU A 85 -3.69 3.17 2.14
C LEU A 85 -3.31 4.52 2.74
N THR A 86 -2.14 5.04 2.37
CA THR A 86 -1.62 6.31 2.88
C THR A 86 -2.57 7.46 2.53
N SER A 87 -3.06 7.48 1.30
CA SER A 87 -4.00 8.49 0.81
C SER A 87 -5.36 8.41 1.50
N ALA A 88 -5.89 7.20 1.73
CA ALA A 88 -7.16 7.01 2.43
C ALA A 88 -7.06 7.49 3.88
N LEU A 89 -5.97 7.12 4.58
CA LEU A 89 -5.77 7.45 5.99
C LEU A 89 -5.41 8.93 6.23
N ALA A 90 -5.04 9.67 5.19
CA ALA A 90 -4.96 11.14 5.25
C ALA A 90 -6.33 11.80 5.40
N SER A 91 -7.43 11.11 5.04
CA SER A 91 -8.81 11.53 5.30
C SER A 91 -9.30 10.94 6.63
N PRO A 92 -9.83 11.76 7.57
CA PRO A 92 -10.42 11.24 8.80
C PRO A 92 -11.55 10.23 8.50
N GLY A 93 -11.40 9.00 8.98
CA GLY A 93 -12.36 7.91 8.72
C GLY A 93 -12.25 7.28 7.33
N GLY A 94 -11.26 7.66 6.52
CA GLY A 94 -11.10 7.15 5.16
C GLY A 94 -10.81 5.66 5.08
N CYS A 95 -11.15 5.07 3.94
CA CYS A 95 -11.04 3.64 3.69
C CYS A 95 -10.54 3.36 2.27
N VAL A 96 -10.16 2.12 1.99
CA VAL A 96 -9.71 1.70 0.66
C VAL A 96 -10.81 0.94 -0.05
N GLN A 97 -11.06 1.32 -1.31
CA GLN A 97 -11.82 0.51 -2.25
C GLN A 97 -10.86 -0.36 -3.08
N VAL A 98 -11.24 -1.60 -3.30
CA VAL A 98 -10.60 -2.53 -4.22
C VAL A 98 -11.55 -2.77 -5.39
N VAL A 99 -11.09 -2.54 -6.61
CA VAL A 99 -11.79 -2.93 -7.84
C VAL A 99 -11.03 -4.08 -8.48
N VAL A 100 -11.75 -5.15 -8.82
CA VAL A 100 -11.20 -6.35 -9.45
C VAL A 100 -11.80 -6.49 -10.84
N ASP A 101 -10.96 -6.42 -11.87
CA ASP A 101 -11.32 -6.74 -13.25
C ASP A 101 -10.85 -8.17 -13.58
N PRO A 102 -11.78 -9.13 -13.73
CA PRO A 102 -11.46 -10.52 -14.06
C PRO A 102 -11.17 -10.77 -15.54
N ARG A 103 -11.33 -9.75 -16.40
CA ARG A 103 -11.15 -9.87 -17.86
C ARG A 103 -9.77 -9.41 -18.32
N ALA A 104 -8.84 -9.18 -17.38
CA ALA A 104 -7.46 -8.80 -17.64
C ALA A 104 -6.79 -9.73 -18.68
N ARG A 105 -6.37 -9.18 -19.81
CA ARG A 105 -5.80 -9.95 -20.94
C ARG A 105 -4.27 -10.06 -20.91
N SER A 106 -3.59 -9.48 -19.92
CA SER A 106 -2.13 -9.41 -19.83
C SER A 106 -1.59 -10.03 -18.54
N GLY A 107 -1.08 -11.26 -18.61
CA GLY A 107 -0.13 -11.88 -17.66
C GLY A 107 -0.58 -12.09 -16.20
N SER A 108 -1.66 -11.47 -15.76
CA SER A 108 -2.24 -11.51 -14.43
C SER A 108 -3.63 -12.15 -14.51
N LEU A 109 -3.96 -13.05 -13.56
CA LEU A 109 -5.29 -13.68 -13.52
C LEU A 109 -6.42 -12.66 -13.27
N PHE A 110 -6.10 -11.52 -12.65
CA PHE A 110 -6.98 -10.38 -12.37
C PHE A 110 -6.19 -9.08 -12.45
N ASN A 111 -6.85 -7.97 -12.81
CA ASN A 111 -6.34 -6.62 -12.58
C ASN A 111 -6.96 -6.06 -11.30
N TYR A 112 -6.12 -5.51 -10.42
CA TYR A 112 -6.56 -4.87 -9.18
C TYR A 112 -6.35 -3.36 -9.27
N GLY A 113 -7.38 -2.59 -8.93
CA GLY A 113 -7.29 -1.16 -8.66
C GLY A 113 -7.51 -0.88 -7.17
N PHE A 114 -6.66 -0.05 -6.58
CA PHE A 114 -6.81 0.42 -5.19
C PHE A 114 -7.06 1.91 -5.18
N PHE A 115 -8.12 2.33 -4.50
CA PHE A 115 -8.56 3.72 -4.53
C PHE A 115 -8.79 4.25 -3.10
N PRO A 116 -8.26 5.43 -2.76
CA PRO A 116 -8.55 6.06 -1.49
C PRO A 116 -9.95 6.67 -1.49
N VAL A 117 -10.74 6.32 -0.48
CA VAL A 117 -12.11 6.79 -0.30
C VAL A 117 -12.18 7.66 0.94
N ALA A 118 -12.82 8.83 0.81
CA ALA A 118 -12.99 9.78 1.91
C ALA A 118 -13.92 9.21 2.99
N GLY A 119 -13.67 9.58 4.25
CA GLY A 119 -14.37 8.97 5.38
C GLY A 119 -15.89 9.14 5.39
N GLU A 120 -16.42 10.17 4.73
CA GLU A 120 -17.88 10.37 4.59
C GLU A 120 -18.59 9.26 3.79
N TYR A 121 -17.85 8.46 3.02
CA TYR A 121 -18.36 7.30 2.27
C TYR A 121 -18.01 5.97 2.93
N CYS A 122 -17.31 5.99 4.07
CA CYS A 122 -16.83 4.82 4.76
C CYS A 122 -17.67 4.53 6.01
N SER A 123 -17.74 3.26 6.39
CA SER A 123 -18.41 2.79 7.63
C SER A 123 -17.41 2.19 8.61
#